data_AF-A0A849FL49-F1
#
_entry.id   AF-A0A849FL49-F1
#
_cell.length_a   1.000
_cell.length_b   1.000
_cell.length_c   1.000
_cell.angle_alpha   90.00
_cell.angle_beta   90.00
_cell.angle_gamma   90.00
#
_symmetry.space_group_name_H-M   'P 1'
#
loop_
_entity.id
_entity.type
_entity.pdbx_description
1 polymer ?
#
loop_
_entity_poly.entity_id
_entity_poly.type
_entity_poly.pdbx_seq_one_letter_code
_entity_poly.pdbx_strand_id
1 'polypeptide(L)' 'VTGKPIFIDDYNKEASQYITGKSKRGYASRMLLPFQQKKGTMAVFCVYNKKKAMFSQRDSTLLQILISFLSVSTKDELK' A
#
# COMPACT_ATOMS: atom_id res chain seq x y z
N VAL A 1 1.89 2.30 13.29
CA VAL A 1 1.21 2.25 11.97
C VAL A 1 -0.11 2.98 12.11
N THR A 2 -0.43 3.95 11.26
CA THR A 2 -1.58 4.86 11.41
C THR A 2 -2.95 4.20 11.15
N GLY A 3 -2.96 2.95 10.67
CA GLY A 3 -4.19 2.24 10.29
C GLY A 3 -4.91 2.83 9.07
N LYS A 4 -4.27 3.79 8.38
CA LYS A 4 -4.84 4.50 7.23
C LYS A 4 -3.99 4.29 5.98
N PRO A 5 -4.60 4.33 4.78
CA PRO A 5 -3.88 4.41 3.52
C PRO A 5 -2.87 5.56 3.51
N ILE A 6 -1.72 5.33 2.89
CA ILE A 6 -0.71 6.36 2.59
C ILE A 6 -0.57 6.42 1.06
N PHE A 7 -0.61 7.65 0.55
CA PHE A 7 -0.38 7.95 -0.86
C PHE A 7 1.02 8.55 -1.00
N ILE A 8 1.76 8.09 -2.00
CA ILE A 8 3.06 8.62 -2.40
C ILE A 8 2.90 9.00 -3.87
N ASP A 9 2.73 10.28 -4.15
CA ASP A 9 2.43 10.75 -5.51
C ASP A 9 3.69 10.92 -6.35
N ASP A 10 4.78 11.35 -5.72
CA ASP A 10 6.13 11.38 -6.28
C ASP A 10 7.11 10.62 -5.38
N TYR A 11 7.43 9.39 -5.80
CA TYR A 11 8.32 8.50 -5.08
C TYR A 11 9.67 9.13 -4.74
N ASN A 12 10.24 9.90 -5.67
CA ASN A 12 11.58 10.46 -5.47
C ASN A 12 11.59 11.60 -4.43
N LYS A 13 10.44 12.21 -4.16
CA LYS A 13 10.31 13.31 -3.20
C LYS A 13 9.80 12.86 -1.84
N GLU A 14 8.83 11.93 -1.83
CA GLU A 14 8.04 11.64 -0.63
C GLU A 14 8.40 10.30 0.01
N ALA A 15 8.91 9.33 -0.75
CA ALA A 15 9.05 7.96 -0.25
C ALA A 15 10.02 7.84 0.92
N SER A 16 11.05 8.69 0.98
CA SER A 16 12.04 8.71 2.07
C SER A 16 11.41 8.98 3.43
N GLN A 17 10.21 9.55 3.50
CA GLN A 17 9.45 9.78 4.73
C GLN A 17 8.84 8.49 5.31
N TYR A 18 8.64 7.47 4.47
CA TYR A 18 7.87 6.28 4.83
C TYR A 18 8.63 4.96 4.67
N ILE A 19 9.59 4.91 3.75
CA ILE A 19 10.29 3.67 3.37
C ILE A 19 11.75 3.95 3.01
N THR A 20 12.63 3.13 3.56
CA THR A 20 14.06 3.16 3.23
C THR A 20 14.33 2.38 1.95
N GLY A 21 14.93 3.02 0.94
CA GLY A 21 15.41 2.35 -0.27
C GLY A 21 15.09 3.09 -1.57
N LYS A 22 15.97 2.93 -2.58
CA LYS A 22 15.76 3.51 -3.92
C LYS A 22 14.87 2.60 -4.76
N SER A 23 13.91 3.19 -5.49
CA SER A 23 13.06 2.47 -6.44
C SER A 23 13.90 2.02 -7.63
N LYS A 24 14.37 0.76 -7.64
CA LYS A 24 15.12 0.20 -8.77
C LYS A 24 14.27 -0.01 -10.03
N ARG A 25 12.95 0.07 -9.91
CA ARG A 25 11.98 -0.36 -10.95
C ARG A 25 11.26 0.80 -11.67
N GLY A 26 11.58 2.06 -11.32
CA GLY A 26 11.03 3.23 -12.02
C GLY A 26 9.56 3.53 -11.74
N TYR A 27 9.00 3.03 -10.63
CA TYR A 27 7.65 3.43 -10.20
C TYR A 27 7.68 4.81 -9.57
N ALA A 28 6.84 5.70 -10.10
CA ALA A 28 6.77 7.11 -9.72
C ALA A 28 5.72 7.40 -8.65
N SER A 29 4.67 6.59 -8.53
CA SER A 29 3.70 6.69 -7.42
C SER A 29 3.46 5.35 -6.75
N ARG A 30 3.03 5.40 -5.48
CA ARG A 30 2.67 4.23 -4.67
C ARG A 30 1.46 4.51 -3.80
N MET A 31 0.66 3.48 -3.54
CA MET A 31 -0.34 3.46 -2.49
C MET A 31 0.00 2.33 -1.52
N LEU A 32 0.11 2.66 -0.23
CA LEU A 32 0.37 1.73 0.85
C LEU A 32 -0.91 1.57 1.66
N LEU A 33 -1.46 0.36 1.68
CA LEU A 33 -2.72 0.06 2.33
C LEU A 33 -2.48 -0.90 3.50
N PRO A 34 -3.03 -0.62 4.70
CA PRO A 34 -2.94 -1.57 5.80
C PRO A 34 -3.67 -2.86 5.42
N PHE A 35 -3.05 -4.00 5.75
CA PHE A 35 -3.64 -5.32 5.56
C PHE A 35 -3.51 -6.11 6.85
N GLN A 36 -4.63 -6.38 7.50
CA GLN A 36 -4.66 -7.14 8.74
C GLN A 36 -4.91 -8.61 8.41
N GLN A 37 -3.92 -9.46 8.69
CA GLN A 37 -4.07 -10.89 8.52
C GLN A 37 -4.91 -11.49 9.65
N LYS A 38 -5.38 -12.73 9.44
CA LYS A 38 -6.39 -13.37 10.29
C LYS A 38 -5.94 -13.56 11.75
N LYS A 39 -4.65 -13.79 12.02
CA LYS A 39 -4.11 -13.88 13.39
C LYS A 39 -3.66 -12.53 13.95
N GLY A 40 -4.01 -11.42 13.28
CA GLY A 40 -3.68 -10.07 13.73
C GLY A 40 -2.28 -9.59 13.32
N THR A 41 -1.52 -10.37 12.54
CA THR A 41 -0.28 -9.89 11.94
C THR A 41 -0.58 -8.75 10.98
N MET A 42 0.07 -7.60 11.18
CA MET A 42 -0.08 -6.42 10.34
C MET A 42 0.90 -6.47 9.17
N ALA A 43 0.35 -6.49 7.97
CA ALA A 43 1.07 -6.36 6.72
C ALA A 43 0.66 -5.08 5.98
N VAL A 44 1.35 -4.78 4.89
CA VAL A 44 1.05 -3.63 4.02
C VAL A 44 0.89 -4.14 2.60
N PHE A 45 -0.25 -3.82 1.99
CA PHE A 45 -0.49 -4.04 0.57
C PHE A 45 0.03 -2.84 -0.22
N CYS A 46 1.02 -3.06 -1.08
CA CYS A 46 1.67 -2.00 -1.84
C CYS A 46 1.23 -2.05 -3.30
N VAL A 47 0.62 -0.97 -3.79
CA VAL A 47 0.27 -0.78 -5.20
C VAL A 47 1.22 0.24 -5.81
N TYR A 48 1.74 -0.04 -7.00
CA TYR A 48 2.78 0.76 -7.66
C TYR A 48 2.31 1.23 -9.03
N ASN A 49 2.68 2.45 -9.43
CA ASN A 49 2.47 2.93 -10.79
C ASN A 49 3.70 3.68 -11.33
N LYS A 50 3.87 3.68 -12.66
CA LYS A 50 4.95 4.41 -13.34
C LYS A 50 4.62 5.90 -13.54
N LYS A 51 3.34 6.28 -13.49
CA LYS A 51 2.90 7.69 -13.54
C LYS A 51 2.85 8.26 -12.12
N LYS A 52 3.12 9.55 -11.98
CA LYS A 52 2.95 10.30 -10.72
C LYS A 52 1.47 10.55 -10.45
N ALA A 53 1.12 10.75 -9.17
CA ALA A 53 -0.23 11.14 -8.73
C ALA A 53 -1.37 10.29 -9.35
N MET A 54 -1.12 9.00 -9.55
CA MET A 54 -2.02 8.14 -10.32
C MET A 54 -3.20 7.62 -9.49
N PHE A 55 -3.14 7.75 -8.16
CA PHE A 55 -4.12 7.14 -7.27
C PHE A 55 -5.07 8.20 -6.72
N SER A 56 -6.36 7.93 -6.83
CA SER A 56 -7.42 8.75 -6.28
C SER A 56 -7.93 8.19 -4.94
N GLN A 57 -8.73 9.00 -4.24
CA GLN A 57 -9.45 8.53 -3.06
C GLN A 57 -10.37 7.34 -3.38
N ARG A 58 -11.02 7.34 -4.56
CA ARG A 58 -11.89 6.24 -5.01
C ARG A 58 -11.11 4.93 -5.14
N ASP A 59 -9.90 4.99 -5.70
CA ASP A 59 -9.04 3.81 -5.85
C ASP A 59 -8.70 3.22 -4.48
N SER A 60 -8.38 4.08 -3.51
CA SER A 60 -8.07 3.62 -2.14
C SER A 60 -9.28 2.99 -1.47
N THR A 61 -10.50 3.52 -1.68
CA THR A 61 -11.72 2.96 -1.10
C THR A 61 -12.00 1.57 -1.68
N LEU A 62 -11.93 1.43 -3.00
CA LEU A 62 -12.16 0.14 -3.67
C LEU A 62 -11.13 -0.90 -3.25
N LEU A 63 -9.85 -0.53 -3.20
CA LEU A 63 -8.79 -1.43 -2.79
C LEU A 63 -8.93 -1.82 -1.30
N GLN A 64 -9.33 -0.91 -0.41
CA GLN A 64 -9.59 -1.27 0.99
C GLN A 64 -10.73 -2.29 1.15
N ILE A 65 -11.81 -2.17 0.36
CA ILE A 65 -12.89 -3.16 0.36
C ILE A 65 -12.35 -4.53 -0.09
N LEU A 66 -11.57 -4.57 -1.17
CA LEU A 66 -10.96 -5.80 -1.67
C LEU A 66 -10.00 -6.42 -0.66
N ILE A 67 -9.14 -5.61 -0.03
CA ILE A 67 -8.20 -6.04 1.00
C ILE A 67 -8.95 -6.58 2.23
N SER A 68 -10.07 -5.96 2.61
CA SER A 68 -10.90 -6.43 3.72
C SER A 68 -11.48 -7.81 3.43
N PHE A 69 -11.94 -8.05 2.20
CA PHE A 69 -12.38 -9.39 1.77
C PHE A 69 -11.21 -10.40 1.81
N LEU A 70 -10.05 -10.03 1.27
CA LEU A 70 -8.85 -10.88 1.30
C LEU A 70 -8.42 -11.23 2.72
N SER A 71 -8.59 -10.31 3.68
CA SER A 71 -8.22 -10.52 5.10
C SER A 71 -8.98 -11.68 5.73
N VAL A 72 -10.21 -11.92 5.29
CA VAL A 72 -11.06 -13.03 5.77
C VAL A 72 -10.72 -14.34 5.06
N SER A 73 -10.31 -14.28 3.80
CA SER A 73 -10.11 -15.45 2.94
C SER A 73 -8.68 -16.01 2.92
N THR A 74 -7.68 -15.19 3.23
CA THR A 74 -6.27 -15.61 3.18
C THR A 74 -5.78 -16.15 4.52
N LYS A 75 -4.85 -17.11 4.46
CA LYS A 75 -4.12 -17.59 5.65
C LYS A 75 -2.92 -16.68 5.89
N ASP A 76 -2.51 -16.59 7.14
CA ASP A 76 -1.33 -15.84 7.55
C ASP A 76 -0.07 -16.54 7.01
N GLU A 77 0.46 -16.02 5.91
CA GLU A 77 1.64 -16.55 5.22
C GLU A 77 2.86 -15.63 5.33
N LEU A 78 2.65 -14.38 5.74
CA LEU A 78 3.71 -13.38 5.91
C LEU A 78 4.09 -13.37 7.39
N LYS A 79 5.34 -13.75 7.68
CA LYS A 79 5.93 -13.71 9.03
C LYS A 79 6.64 -12.39 9.26
#